data_AF-A0A349B3M7-F1
#
_entry.id   AF-A0A349B3M7-F1
#
_cell.length_a   1.000
_cell.length_b   1.000
_cell.length_c   1.000
_cell.angle_alpha   90.00
_cell.angle_beta   90.00
_cell.angle_gamma   90.00
#
_symmetry.space_group_name_H-M   'P 1'
#
loop_
_entity.id
_entity.type
_entity.pdbx_description
1 polymer ?
#
loop_
_entity_poly.entity_id
_entity_poly.type
_entity_poly.pdbx_seq_one_letter_code
_entity_poly.pdbx_strand_id
1 'polypeptide(L)' 'MPVTSSTPIELVQAVYDRLPDSVRIGRERLGRPLTLAEKILINHLRDREGQEMERSRSYADFDPDRVAMQDATA' A
#
# COMPACT_ATOMS: atom_id res chain seq x y z
N MET A 1 -11.27 28.53 -7.79
CA MET A 1 -10.60 28.28 -6.49
C MET A 1 -9.50 27.26 -6.74
N PRO A 2 -8.25 27.51 -6.34
CA PRO A 2 -7.22 26.48 -6.46
C PRO A 2 -7.63 25.29 -5.59
N VAL A 3 -7.72 24.10 -6.19
CA VAL A 3 -7.96 22.86 -5.46
C VAL A 3 -6.65 22.48 -4.79
N THR A 4 -6.52 22.79 -3.50
CA THR A 4 -5.39 22.32 -2.69
C THR A 4 -5.71 20.95 -2.13
N SER A 5 -4.78 20.00 -2.25
CA SER A 5 -4.90 18.69 -1.62
C SER A 5 -4.97 18.83 -0.10
N SER A 6 -5.98 18.26 0.53
CA SER A 6 -6.13 18.22 1.99
C SER A 6 -5.38 17.07 2.68
N THR A 7 -4.62 16.28 1.92
CA THR A 7 -3.86 15.14 2.47
C THR A 7 -2.78 15.67 3.43
N PRO A 8 -2.73 15.19 4.69
CA PRO A 8 -1.66 15.55 5.62
C PRO A 8 -0.30 15.18 5.04
N ILE A 9 0.66 16.11 5.10
CA ILE A 9 1.99 15.89 4.51
C ILE A 9 2.76 14.79 5.27
N GLU A 10 2.51 14.67 6.57
CA GLU A 10 3.12 13.69 7.46
C GLU A 10 2.71 12.27 7.05
N LEU A 11 1.46 12.08 6.62
CA LEU A 11 0.99 10.80 6.08
C LEU A 11 1.75 10.45 4.80
N VAL A 12 1.87 11.41 3.88
CA VAL A 12 2.58 11.20 2.61
C VAL A 12 4.05 10.84 2.86
N GLN A 13 4.71 11.56 3.75
CA GLN A 13 6.10 11.29 4.14
C GLN A 13 6.24 9.88 4.72
N ALA A 14 5.40 9.50 5.69
CA ALA A 14 5.44 8.17 6.29
C ALA A 14 5.26 7.04 5.26
N VAL A 15 4.34 7.20 4.29
CA VAL A 15 4.11 6.23 3.20
C VAL A 15 5.37 6.07 2.34
N TYR A 16 6.03 7.16 1.98
CA TYR A 16 7.23 7.13 1.13
C TYR A 16 8.50 6.72 1.89
N ASP A 17 8.62 7.06 3.18
CA ASP A 17 9.73 6.63 4.04
C ASP A 17 9.71 5.11 4.24
N ARG A 18 8.51 4.51 4.33
CA ARG A 18 8.34 3.06 4.41
C ARG A 18 8.70 2.33 3.11
N LEU A 19 8.54 2.99 1.95
CA LEU A 19 8.56 2.37 0.62
C LEU A 19 9.85 1.59 0.27
N PRO A 20 11.07 2.10 0.51
CA PRO A 20 12.30 1.38 0.16
C PRO A 20 12.37 -0.02 0.79
N ASP A 21 12.05 -0.12 2.08
CA ASP A 21 12.03 -1.40 2.78
C ASP A 21 10.90 -2.31 2.31
N SER A 22 9.75 -1.75 1.93
CA SER A 22 8.61 -2.52 1.37
C SER A 22 8.99 -3.23 0.11
N VAL A 23 9.64 -2.47 -0.78
CA VAL A 23 10.09 -2.96 -2.07
C VAL A 23 11.20 -3.99 -1.89
N ARG A 24 12.10 -3.80 -0.92
CA ARG A 24 13.15 -4.77 -0.59
C ARG A 24 12.54 -6.09 -0.11
N ILE A 25 11.69 -6.06 0.91
CA ILE A 25 11.01 -7.26 1.45
C ILE A 25 10.19 -7.94 0.34
N GLY A 26 9.41 -7.19 -0.43
CA GLY A 26 8.60 -7.75 -1.51
C GLY A 26 9.44 -8.47 -2.59
N ARG A 27 10.60 -7.91 -2.96
CA ARG A 27 11.52 -8.53 -3.91
C ARG A 27 12.17 -9.79 -3.35
N GLU A 28 12.60 -9.77 -2.09
CA GLU A 28 13.19 -10.92 -1.40
C GLU A 28 12.18 -12.07 -1.32
N ARG A 29 10.94 -11.78 -0.90
CA ARG A 29 9.89 -12.79 -0.72
C ARG A 29 9.34 -13.37 -2.03
N LEU A 30 9.23 -12.56 -3.09
CA LEU A 30 8.69 -13.00 -4.37
C LEU A 30 9.76 -13.46 -5.37
N GLY A 31 11.05 -13.20 -5.11
CA GLY A 31 12.16 -13.61 -5.96
C GLY A 31 12.17 -12.99 -7.36
N ARG A 32 11.50 -11.85 -7.58
CA ARG A 32 11.39 -11.19 -8.89
C ARG A 32 11.20 -9.68 -8.78
N PRO A 33 11.40 -8.91 -9.88
CA PRO A 33 11.00 -7.51 -9.94
C PRO A 33 9.51 -7.30 -9.68
N LEU A 34 9.18 -6.17 -9.04
CA LEU A 34 7.82 -5.80 -8.68
C LEU A 34 7.24 -4.78 -9.68
N THR A 35 5.98 -4.96 -10.06
CA THR A 35 5.20 -3.94 -10.75
C THR A 35 4.90 -2.76 -9.84
N LEU A 36 4.44 -1.63 -10.39
CA LEU A 36 4.03 -0.49 -9.57
C LEU A 36 2.91 -0.87 -8.58
N ALA A 37 1.89 -1.59 -9.06
CA ALA A 37 0.79 -2.04 -8.21
C ALA A 37 1.27 -2.92 -7.05
N GLU A 38 2.22 -3.83 -7.30
CA GLU A 38 2.78 -4.67 -6.23
C GLU A 38 3.53 -3.86 -5.19
N LYS A 39 4.31 -2.85 -5.61
CA LYS A 39 5.02 -1.98 -4.67
C LYS A 39 4.04 -1.22 -3.78
N ILE A 40 2.95 -0.70 -4.36
CA ILE A 40 1.90 0.00 -3.62
C ILE A 40 1.23 -0.96 -2.64
N LEU A 41 0.73 -2.12 -3.10
CA LEU A 41 0.03 -3.07 -2.23
C LEU A 41 0.93 -3.57 -1.08
N ILE A 42 2.17 -3.95 -1.38
CA ILE A 42 3.13 -4.42 -0.35
C ILE A 42 3.46 -3.32 0.66
N ASN A 43 3.53 -2.06 0.22
CA ASN A 43 3.77 -0.92 1.13
C ASN A 43 2.65 -0.74 2.16
N HIS A 44 1.42 -1.17 1.84
CA HIS A 44 0.23 -0.99 2.69
C HIS A 44 -0.24 -2.30 3.33
N LEU A 45 0.56 -3.36 3.31
CA LEU A 45 0.26 -4.57 4.07
C LEU A 45 0.31 -4.31 5.58
N ARG A 46 -0.63 -4.91 6.30
CA ARG A 46 -0.64 -4.93 7.78
C ARG A 46 0.56 -5.72 8.32
N ASP A 47 0.81 -6.90 7.75
CA ASP A 47 1.99 -7.74 8.03
C ASP A 47 2.77 -7.97 6.73
N ARG A 48 4.00 -7.50 6.65
CA ARG A 48 4.79 -7.58 5.40
C ARG A 48 5.70 -8.78 5.35
N GLU A 49 6.08 -9.31 6.51
CA GLU A 49 6.94 -10.46 6.65
C GLU A 49 6.13 -11.76 6.53
N GLY A 50 4.93 -11.80 7.12
CA GLY A 50 4.12 -13.01 7.23
C GLY A 50 2.98 -13.16 6.20
N GLN A 51 2.50 -12.07 5.59
CA GLN A 51 1.39 -12.13 4.64
C GLN A 51 1.64 -13.07 3.45
N GLU A 52 0.73 -13.99 3.15
CA GLU A 52 0.77 -14.82 1.94
C GLU A 52 0.52 -13.96 0.67
N MET A 53 1.31 -14.16 -0.39
CA MET A 53 1.30 -13.30 -1.58
C MET A 53 1.23 -14.10 -2.90
N GLU A 54 0.41 -15.14 -2.96
CA GLU A 54 0.09 -15.84 -4.21
C GLU A 54 -0.91 -15.03 -5.05
N ARG A 55 -0.50 -14.68 -6.27
CA ARG A 55 -1.35 -13.94 -7.21
C ARG A 55 -2.64 -14.70 -7.50
N SER A 56 -3.76 -13.97 -7.50
CA SER A 56 -5.10 -14.49 -7.78
C SER A 56 -5.59 -15.57 -6.81
N ARG A 57 -4.93 -15.74 -5.66
CA ARG A 57 -5.27 -16.77 -4.66
C ARG A 57 -5.33 -16.21 -3.24
N SER A 58 -4.25 -15.58 -2.79
CA SER A 58 -4.17 -15.13 -1.41
C SER A 58 -5.11 -13.95 -1.17
N TYR A 59 -5.76 -13.97 -0.02
CA TYR A 59 -6.39 -12.78 0.57
C TYR A 59 -5.35 -12.06 1.43
N ALA A 60 -5.36 -10.73 1.41
CA ALA A 60 -4.39 -9.93 2.13
C ALA A 60 -5.04 -8.78 2.89
N ASP A 61 -4.54 -8.56 4.10
CA ASP A 61 -4.97 -7.45 4.94
C ASP A 61 -4.11 -6.22 4.67
N PHE A 62 -4.79 -5.13 4.27
CA PHE A 62 -4.16 -3.84 4.02
C PHE A 62 -4.57 -2.84 5.09
N ASP A 63 -3.74 -1.81 5.27
CA ASP A 63 -4.05 -0.59 6.01
C ASP A 63 -4.23 0.55 5.00
N PRO A 64 -5.46 0.80 4.48
CA PRO A 64 -5.70 1.88 3.53
C PRO A 64 -5.57 3.25 4.21
N ASP A 65 -4.92 4.19 3.54
CA ASP A 65 -4.69 5.53 4.10
C ASP A 65 -5.94 6.41 4.16
N ARG A 66 -6.94 6.12 3.31
CA ARG A 66 -8.18 6.88 3.23
C ARG A 66 -9.34 6.03 2.74
N VAL A 67 -10.53 6.39 3.19
CA VAL A 67 -11.80 5.87 2.69
C VAL A 67 -12.62 7.05 2.15
N ALA A 68 -13.23 6.85 1.00
CA ALA A 68 -14.23 7.75 0.46
C ALA A 68 -15.57 6.98 0.41
N MET A 69 -16.62 7.60 0.94
CA MET A 69 -17.97 7.07 0.91
C MET A 69 -18.83 7.94 0.01
N GLN A 70 -19.84 7.31 -0.58
CA GLN A 70 -20.83 7.96 -1.43
C GLN A 70 -22.20 7.86 -0.76
N ASP A 71 -23.08 8.81 -1.05
CA ASP A 71 -24.35 9.05 -0.34
C ASP A 71 -25.32 7.86 -0.33
N ALA A 72 -25.26 6.98 -1.33
CA ALA A 72 -26.12 5.79 -1.40
C ALA A 72 -25.58 4.54 -0.69
N THR A 73 -24.33 4.53 -0.18
CA THR A 73 -23.74 3.35 0.49
C THR A 73 -22.86 3.70 1.71
N ALA A 74 -22.99 4.93 2.25
CA ALA A 74 -22.30 5.32 3.48
C ALA A 74 -22.93 4.65 4.72
#